data_AF-K2E9W7-F1
#
_entry.id   AF-K2E9W7-F1
#
_cell.length_a   1.000
_cell.length_b   1.000
_cell.length_c   1.000
_cell.angle_alpha   90.00
_cell.angle_beta   90.00
_cell.angle_gamma   90.00
#
_symmetry.space_group_name_H-M   'P 1'
#
loop_
_entity.id
_entity.type
_entity.pdbx_description
1 polymer ?
#
loop_
_entity_poly.entity_id
_entity_poly.type
_entity_poly.pdbx_seq_one_letter_code
_entity_poly.pdbx_strand_id
1 'polypeptide(L)'
;MSEKNFNSFTPQRQPTESMTPEKAFAIQLVHEIGDQLAIEHPEIAELYKNPFLRLIDIARQVFPKEYIDQFPEVYTKAVGWAIRQLNPAEEQADLTRQHRQATAETNFGLDTPDFIRQCKEAAKRRHEMHGVDTEAMIRGRGR
;
A
#
# COMPACT_ATOMS: atom_id res chain seq x y z
N MET A 1 -27.57 -35.66 24.21
CA MET A 1 -27.62 -34.91 22.93
C MET A 1 -27.23 -33.49 23.28
N SER A 2 -26.05 -33.02 22.85
CA SER A 2 -25.53 -31.68 23.19
C SER A 2 -25.32 -30.90 21.90
N GLU A 3 -26.08 -29.83 21.76
CA GLU A 3 -25.99 -28.87 20.67
C GLU A 3 -24.65 -28.11 20.75
N LYS A 4 -23.91 -28.11 19.64
CA LYS A 4 -22.71 -27.27 19.49
C LYS A 4 -23.15 -25.91 18.97
N ASN A 5 -23.11 -24.90 19.85
CA ASN A 5 -23.18 -23.50 19.47
C ASN A 5 -21.96 -23.12 18.62
N PHE A 6 -22.15 -23.02 17.31
CA PHE A 6 -21.23 -22.35 16.40
C PHE A 6 -21.40 -20.84 16.56
N ASN A 7 -20.55 -20.22 17.37
CA ASN A 7 -20.38 -18.76 17.32
C ASN A 7 -19.70 -18.41 15.99
N SER A 8 -20.48 -18.03 14.98
CA SER A 8 -19.97 -17.39 13.78
C SER A 8 -19.48 -15.98 14.16
N PHE A 9 -18.18 -15.84 14.35
CA PHE A 9 -17.54 -14.54 14.37
C PHE A 9 -17.53 -13.99 12.94
N THR A 10 -18.63 -13.37 12.54
CA THR A 10 -18.65 -12.50 11.35
C THR A 10 -17.93 -11.22 11.77
N PRO A 11 -16.73 -10.91 11.24
CA PRO A 11 -16.17 -9.58 11.45
C PRO A 11 -17.18 -8.61 10.86
N GLN A 12 -17.78 -7.78 11.72
CA GLN A 12 -18.63 -6.70 11.27
C GLN A 12 -17.79 -5.85 10.32
N ARG A 13 -18.11 -5.90 9.02
CA ARG A 13 -17.66 -4.88 8.08
C ARG A 13 -18.12 -3.57 8.69
N GLN A 14 -17.17 -2.75 9.14
CA GLN A 14 -17.44 -1.40 9.57
C GLN A 14 -18.30 -0.71 8.51
N PRO A 15 -19.23 0.17 8.91
CA PRO A 15 -20.08 0.87 7.97
C PRO A 15 -19.20 1.55 6.92
N THR A 16 -19.48 1.27 5.64
CA THR A 16 -18.88 2.00 4.53
C THR A 16 -19.08 3.49 4.81
N GLU A 17 -18.00 4.22 5.05
CA GLU A 17 -18.06 5.66 5.29
C GLU A 17 -18.95 6.31 4.24
N SER A 18 -20.04 6.95 4.67
CA SER A 18 -20.93 7.65 3.77
C SER A 18 -20.15 8.73 3.00
N MET A 19 -20.30 8.75 1.68
CA MET A 19 -19.70 9.78 0.82
C MET A 19 -20.25 11.15 1.23
N THR A 20 -19.40 12.05 1.73
CA THR A 20 -19.78 13.44 2.05
C THR A 20 -19.48 14.35 0.85
N PRO A 21 -20.13 15.52 0.74
CA PRO A 21 -19.82 16.49 -0.32
C PRO A 21 -18.34 16.89 -0.36
N GLU A 22 -17.69 17.01 0.79
CA GLU A 22 -16.27 17.37 0.91
C GLU A 22 -15.38 16.25 0.38
N LYS A 23 -15.71 14.98 0.67
CA LYS A 23 -15.00 13.82 0.12
C LYS A 23 -15.16 13.75 -1.40
N ALA A 24 -16.36 14.00 -1.92
CA ALA A 24 -16.61 14.05 -3.36
C ALA A 24 -15.78 15.15 -4.04
N PHE A 25 -15.76 16.35 -3.45
CA PHE A 25 -14.94 17.46 -3.94
C PHE A 25 -13.44 17.16 -3.91
N ALA A 26 -12.94 16.56 -2.82
CA ALA A 26 -11.55 16.18 -2.72
C ALA A 26 -11.15 15.13 -3.78
N ILE A 27 -12.04 14.17 -4.09
CA ILE A 27 -11.81 13.19 -5.17
C ILE A 27 -11.73 13.89 -6.52
N GLN A 28 -12.65 14.81 -6.81
CA GLN A 28 -12.64 15.58 -8.04
C GLN A 28 -11.34 16.39 -8.18
N LEU A 29 -10.93 17.08 -7.12
CA LEU A 29 -9.71 17.86 -7.09
C LEU A 29 -8.46 16.99 -7.30
N VAL A 30 -8.43 15.77 -6.77
CA VAL A 30 -7.36 14.80 -7.02
C VAL A 30 -7.24 14.46 -8.51
N HIS A 31 -8.38 14.24 -9.19
CA HIS A 31 -8.37 13.92 -10.62
C HIS A 31 -7.92 15.13 -11.44
N GLU A 32 -8.46 16.33 -11.16
CA GLU A 32 -8.11 17.56 -11.89
C GLU A 32 -6.60 17.87 -11.76
N ILE A 33 -6.06 17.86 -10.53
CA ILE A 33 -4.63 18.08 -10.31
C ILE A 33 -3.81 16.94 -10.94
N GLY A 34 -4.25 15.70 -10.79
CA GLY A 34 -3.51 14.55 -11.29
C GLY A 34 -3.45 14.49 -12.82
N ASP A 35 -4.51 14.89 -13.52
CA ASP A 35 -4.54 14.97 -14.98
C ASP A 35 -3.61 16.09 -15.48
N GLN A 36 -3.69 17.27 -14.85
CA GLN A 36 -2.78 18.38 -15.17
C GLN A 36 -1.32 17.99 -14.92
N LEU A 37 -1.05 17.32 -13.80
CA LEU A 37 0.29 16.89 -13.43
C LEU A 37 0.86 15.86 -14.41
N ALA A 38 0.05 14.94 -14.94
CA ALA A 38 0.49 13.99 -15.96
C ALA A 38 0.90 14.68 -17.27
N ILE A 39 0.30 15.84 -17.59
CA ILE A 39 0.61 16.62 -18.78
C ILE A 39 1.84 17.50 -18.56
N GLU A 40 1.88 18.23 -17.44
CA GLU A 40 2.88 19.25 -17.17
C GLU A 40 4.20 18.70 -16.61
N HIS A 41 4.12 17.57 -15.90
CA HIS A 41 5.25 16.97 -15.19
C HIS A 41 5.38 15.45 -15.43
N PRO A 42 5.53 14.99 -16.69
CA PRO A 42 5.66 13.57 -16.98
C PRO A 42 6.90 12.92 -16.33
N GLU A 43 7.93 13.72 -15.97
CA GLU A 43 9.14 13.27 -15.30
C GLU A 43 8.90 12.60 -13.94
N ILE A 44 7.74 12.83 -13.29
CA ILE A 44 7.41 12.19 -12.01
C ILE A 44 7.29 10.67 -12.11
N ALA A 45 6.99 10.14 -13.31
CA ALA A 45 6.95 8.70 -13.54
C ALA A 45 8.34 8.08 -13.37
N GLU A 46 9.38 8.77 -13.84
CA GLU A 46 10.76 8.34 -13.68
C GLU A 46 11.22 8.50 -12.23
N LEU A 47 10.85 9.60 -11.56
CA LEU A 47 11.13 9.79 -10.13
C LEU A 47 10.55 8.66 -9.28
N TYR A 48 9.35 8.19 -9.62
CA TYR A 48 8.68 7.12 -8.90
C TYR A 48 9.33 5.74 -9.08
N LYS A 49 10.24 5.57 -10.06
CA LYS A 49 11.03 4.33 -10.17
C LYS A 49 12.01 4.15 -9.02
N ASN A 50 12.34 5.22 -8.28
CA ASN A 50 13.08 5.10 -7.03
C ASN A 50 12.16 4.63 -5.89
N PRO A 51 12.33 3.40 -5.37
CA PRO A 51 11.42 2.84 -4.36
C PRO A 51 11.56 3.50 -2.98
N PHE A 52 12.57 4.34 -2.76
CA PHE A 52 12.74 5.09 -1.50
C PHE A 52 12.05 6.45 -1.52
N LEU A 53 11.59 6.91 -2.68
CA LEU A 53 10.95 8.20 -2.82
C LEU A 53 9.43 8.05 -2.68
N ARG A 54 8.85 8.57 -1.59
CA ARG A 54 7.39 8.45 -1.39
C ARG A 54 6.65 9.43 -2.28
N LEU A 55 5.39 9.14 -2.55
CA LEU A 55 4.49 10.04 -3.31
C LEU A 55 4.43 11.46 -2.72
N ILE A 56 4.45 11.59 -1.39
CA ILE A 56 4.50 12.91 -0.72
C ILE A 56 5.83 13.64 -0.94
N ASP A 57 6.94 12.91 -1.09
CA ASP A 57 8.25 13.49 -1.34
C ASP A 57 8.38 13.94 -2.81
N ILE A 58 7.70 13.24 -3.73
CA ILE A 58 7.50 13.69 -5.12
C ILE A 58 6.62 14.94 -5.15
N ALA A 59 5.49 14.95 -4.42
CA ALA A 59 4.60 16.10 -4.36
C ALA A 59 5.35 17.38 -3.95
N ARG A 60 6.25 17.27 -2.96
CA ARG A 60 7.10 18.38 -2.46
C ARG A 60 8.11 18.93 -3.46
N GLN A 61 8.41 18.19 -4.52
CA GLN A 61 9.29 18.67 -5.59
C GLN A 61 8.53 19.48 -6.64
N VAL A 62 7.21 19.25 -6.77
CA VAL A 62 6.41 19.81 -7.86
C VAL A 62 5.48 20.93 -7.39
N PHE A 63 4.92 20.81 -6.18
CA PHE A 63 3.98 21.79 -5.65
C PHE A 63 4.62 22.70 -4.59
N PRO A 64 4.12 23.94 -4.46
CA PRO A 64 4.45 24.81 -3.34
C PRO A 64 4.18 24.11 -2.01
N LYS A 65 5.09 24.30 -1.04
CA LYS A 65 5.04 23.63 0.26
C LYS A 65 3.72 23.94 0.99
N GLU A 66 3.24 25.17 0.89
CA GLU A 66 2.04 25.66 1.55
C GLU A 66 0.80 24.83 1.17
N TYR A 67 0.71 24.44 -0.10
CA TYR A 67 -0.41 23.65 -0.60
C TYR A 67 -0.38 22.22 -0.07
N ILE A 68 0.80 21.63 -0.02
CA ILE A 68 1.01 20.27 0.48
C ILE A 68 0.76 20.21 1.98
N ASP A 69 1.22 21.20 2.74
CA ASP A 69 1.02 21.24 4.18
C ASP A 69 -0.47 21.43 4.54
N GLN A 70 -1.24 22.15 3.71
CA GLN A 70 -2.67 22.34 3.91
C GLN A 70 -3.50 21.11 3.51
N PHE A 71 -3.17 20.45 2.39
CA PHE A 71 -3.94 19.32 1.87
C PHE A 71 -3.05 18.13 1.45
N PRO A 72 -2.29 17.53 2.38
CA PRO A 72 -1.25 16.54 2.03
C PRO A 72 -1.81 15.31 1.32
N GLU A 73 -3.00 14.86 1.70
CA GLU A 73 -3.64 13.70 1.08
C GLU A 73 -4.05 13.95 -0.37
N VAL A 74 -4.57 15.14 -0.67
CA VAL A 74 -5.02 15.49 -2.03
C VAL A 74 -3.82 15.46 -2.97
N TYR A 75 -2.76 16.19 -2.62
CA TYR A 75 -1.55 16.25 -3.47
C TYR A 75 -0.84 14.90 -3.58
N THR A 76 -0.75 14.12 -2.50
CA THR A 76 -0.19 12.77 -2.56
C THR A 76 -0.99 11.85 -3.48
N LYS A 77 -2.32 11.90 -3.39
CA LYS A 77 -3.21 11.09 -4.23
C LYS A 77 -3.19 11.56 -5.69
N ALA A 78 -3.07 12.85 -5.94
CA ALA A 78 -2.94 13.42 -7.28
C ALA A 78 -1.64 12.97 -7.97
N VAL A 79 -0.51 12.96 -7.25
CA VAL A 79 0.74 12.38 -7.75
C VAL A 79 0.57 10.90 -8.08
N GLY A 80 -0.04 10.12 -7.19
CA GLY A 80 -0.33 8.71 -7.45
C GLY A 80 -1.34 8.46 -8.58
N TRP A 81 -2.22 9.42 -8.87
CA TRP A 81 -3.11 9.40 -10.03
C TRP A 81 -2.33 9.65 -11.32
N ALA A 82 -1.53 10.70 -11.38
CA ALA A 82 -0.71 11.03 -12.53
C ALA A 82 0.25 9.90 -12.92
N ILE A 83 0.97 9.33 -11.95
CA ILE A 83 1.87 8.20 -12.18
C ILE A 83 1.15 6.99 -12.80
N ARG A 84 -0.10 6.70 -12.37
CA ARG A 84 -0.90 5.61 -12.95
C ARG A 84 -1.33 5.86 -14.38
N GLN A 85 -1.45 7.11 -14.80
CA GLN A 85 -1.73 7.45 -16.19
C GLN A 85 -0.48 7.36 -17.07
N LEU A 86 0.67 7.73 -16.50
CA LEU A 86 1.95 7.78 -17.20
C LEU A 86 2.57 6.39 -17.41
N ASN A 87 2.30 5.43 -16.52
CA ASN A 87 2.86 4.09 -16.59
C ASN A 87 1.83 3.05 -17.07
N PRO A 88 2.24 2.06 -17.88
CA PRO A 88 1.43 0.88 -18.16
C PRO A 88 1.04 0.13 -16.88
N ALA A 89 -0.12 -0.54 -16.90
CA ALA A 89 -0.66 -1.24 -15.73
C ALA A 89 0.28 -2.31 -15.15
N GLU A 90 1.00 -3.03 -16.02
CA GLU A 90 1.98 -4.05 -15.59
C GLU A 90 3.17 -3.42 -14.86
N GLU A 91 3.75 -2.37 -15.43
CA GLU A 91 4.85 -1.62 -14.81
C GLU A 91 4.42 -1.01 -13.46
N GLN A 92 3.20 -0.47 -13.39
CA GLN A 92 2.66 0.10 -12.16
C GLN A 92 2.52 -0.94 -11.04
N ALA A 93 2.14 -2.17 -11.37
CA ALA A 93 2.03 -3.26 -10.40
C ALA A 93 3.41 -3.64 -9.84
N ASP A 94 4.42 -3.73 -10.71
CA ASP A 94 5.80 -4.01 -10.32
C ASP A 94 6.40 -2.90 -9.46
N LEU A 95 6.22 -1.63 -9.84
CA LEU A 95 6.66 -0.49 -9.04
C LEU A 95 5.99 -0.49 -7.68
N THR A 96 4.68 -0.72 -7.61
CA THR A 96 3.95 -0.81 -6.33
C THR A 96 4.50 -1.93 -5.44
N ARG A 97 4.87 -3.08 -6.02
CA ARG A 97 5.51 -4.18 -5.29
C ARG A 97 6.86 -3.75 -4.71
N GLN A 98 7.71 -3.12 -5.53
CA GLN A 98 9.03 -2.64 -5.11
C GLN A 98 8.95 -1.61 -3.98
N HIS A 99 8.06 -0.63 -4.07
CA HIS A 99 7.82 0.37 -3.03
C HIS A 99 7.37 -0.25 -1.70
N ARG A 100 6.45 -1.22 -1.76
CA ARG A 100 6.00 -1.96 -0.56
C ARG A 100 7.15 -2.73 0.08
N GLN A 101 7.99 -3.37 -0.74
CA GLN A 101 9.15 -4.10 -0.25
C GLN A 101 10.16 -3.15 0.42
N ALA A 102 10.55 -2.06 -0.25
CA ALA A 102 11.49 -1.09 0.32
C ALA A 102 10.97 -0.43 1.61
N THR A 103 9.66 -0.13 1.67
CA THR A 103 9.02 0.38 2.90
C THR A 103 9.09 -0.64 4.03
N ALA A 104 8.85 -1.92 3.73
CA ALA A 104 8.91 -2.98 4.73
C ALA A 104 10.35 -3.22 5.22
N GLU A 105 11.33 -3.23 4.31
CA GLU A 105 12.76 -3.31 4.63
C GLU A 105 13.19 -2.15 5.55
N THR A 106 12.79 -0.93 5.21
CA THR A 106 13.12 0.28 5.99
C THR A 106 12.49 0.27 7.38
N ASN A 107 11.20 -0.08 7.49
CA ASN A 107 10.45 0.04 8.75
C ASN A 107 10.66 -1.15 9.70
N PHE A 108 10.86 -2.35 9.17
CA PHE A 108 10.88 -3.57 9.97
C PHE A 108 12.26 -4.23 10.02
N GLY A 109 13.23 -3.76 9.23
CA GLY A 109 14.55 -4.39 9.14
C GLY A 109 14.39 -5.88 8.87
N LEU A 110 13.84 -6.23 7.71
CA LEU A 110 13.45 -7.61 7.39
C LEU A 110 14.61 -8.62 7.49
N ASP A 111 15.85 -8.14 7.39
CA ASP A 111 17.07 -8.95 7.54
C ASP A 111 17.64 -8.95 8.97
N THR A 112 16.98 -8.29 9.93
CA THR A 112 17.44 -8.27 11.30
C THR A 112 17.28 -9.65 11.95
N PRO A 113 18.25 -10.08 12.79
CA PRO A 113 18.13 -11.33 13.52
C PRO A 113 16.84 -11.42 14.36
N ASP A 114 16.36 -10.30 14.88
CA ASP A 114 15.12 -10.22 15.65
C ASP A 114 13.87 -10.44 14.80
N PHE A 115 13.77 -9.83 13.61
CA PHE A 115 12.66 -10.08 12.71
C PHE A 115 12.62 -11.55 12.26
N ILE A 116 13.79 -12.13 11.93
CA ILE A 116 13.91 -13.54 11.58
C ILE A 116 13.47 -14.44 12.74
N ARG A 117 13.87 -14.11 13.97
CA ARG A 117 13.46 -14.84 15.19
C ARG A 117 11.95 -14.77 15.39
N GLN A 118 11.35 -13.59 15.29
CA GLN A 118 9.90 -13.41 15.42
C GLN A 118 9.12 -14.18 14.35
N CYS A 119 9.61 -14.18 13.10
CA CYS A 119 9.03 -14.97 12.02
C CYS A 119 9.07 -16.48 12.32
N LYS A 120 10.20 -16.99 12.84
CA LYS A 120 10.36 -18.38 13.26
C LYS A 120 9.42 -18.74 14.42
N GLU A 121 9.31 -17.89 15.42
CA GLU A 121 8.40 -18.09 16.55
C GLU A 121 6.93 -18.08 16.12
N ALA A 122 6.53 -17.15 15.25
CA ALA A 122 5.18 -17.08 14.71
C ALA A 122 4.85 -18.32 13.85
N ALA A 123 5.78 -18.79 13.02
CA ALA A 123 5.62 -20.02 12.25
C ALA A 123 5.45 -21.24 13.17
N LYS A 124 6.27 -21.34 14.22
CA LYS A 124 6.16 -22.41 15.23
C LYS A 124 4.79 -22.39 15.91
N ARG A 125 4.31 -21.23 16.37
CA ARG A 125 2.98 -21.10 16.99
C ARG A 125 1.85 -21.49 16.04
N ARG A 126 1.93 -21.12 14.76
CA ARG A 126 0.94 -21.55 13.75
C ARG A 126 0.92 -23.07 13.60
N HIS A 127 2.09 -23.71 13.57
CA HIS A 127 2.19 -25.16 13.51
C HIS A 127 1.62 -25.85 14.76
N GLU A 128 1.86 -25.29 15.95
CA GLU A 128 1.31 -25.81 17.21
C GLU A 128 -0.22 -25.69 17.25
N MET A 129 -0.80 -24.61 16.71
CA MET A 129 -2.25 -24.38 16.72
C MET A 129 -3.00 -25.12 15.61
N HIS A 130 -2.41 -25.28 14.43
CA HIS A 130 -3.14 -25.73 13.22
C HIS A 130 -2.51 -26.94 12.53
N GLY A 131 -1.39 -27.46 13.06
CA GLY A 131 -0.59 -28.46 12.38
C GLY A 131 0.34 -27.84 11.33
N VAL A 132 1.27 -28.64 10.83
CA VAL A 132 2.21 -28.20 9.79
C VAL A 132 1.49 -28.11 8.45
N ASP A 133 1.46 -26.91 7.85
CA ASP A 133 0.92 -26.70 6.50
C ASP A 133 1.95 -27.15 5.45
N THR A 134 1.92 -28.45 5.16
CA THR A 134 2.83 -29.08 4.20
C THR A 134 2.64 -28.56 2.78
N GLU A 135 1.44 -28.13 2.40
CA GLU A 135 1.19 -27.54 1.08
C GLU A 135 1.82 -26.16 0.92
N ALA A 136 1.76 -25.31 1.95
CA ALA A 136 2.47 -24.03 1.96
C ALA A 136 4.00 -24.24 1.90
N MET A 137 4.52 -25.26 2.60
CA MET A 137 5.94 -25.61 2.55
C MET A 137 6.38 -26.11 1.16
N ILE A 138 5.53 -26.85 0.45
CA ILE A 138 5.81 -27.31 -0.91
C ILE A 138 5.78 -26.13 -1.89
N ARG A 139 4.79 -25.23 -1.79
CA ARG A 139 4.68 -24.03 -2.64
C ARG A 139 5.82 -23.03 -2.44
N GLY A 140 6.25 -22.82 -1.20
CA GLY A 140 7.33 -21.89 -0.86
C GLY A 140 8.73 -22.29 -1.37
N ARG A 141 8.91 -23.54 -1.82
CA ARG A 141 10.18 -24.04 -2.36
C ARG A 141 10.41 -23.72 -3.83
N GLY A 142 9.47 -23.05 -4.52
CA GLY A 142 9.60 -22.72 -5.93
C GLY A 142 9.73 -23.98 -6.79
N ARG A 143 8.61 -24.61 -7.13
CA ARG A 143 8.54 -25.54 -8.25
C ARG A 143 7.82 -24.86 -9.41
#